data_AF-A0A6A6I4P7-F1
#
_entry.id   AF-A0A6A6I4P7-F1
#
_cell.length_a   1.000
_cell.length_b   1.000
_cell.length_c   1.000
_cell.angle_alpha   90.00
_cell.angle_beta   90.00
_cell.angle_gamma   90.00
#
_symmetry.space_group_name_H-M   'P 1'
#
loop_
_entity.id
_entity.type
_entity.pdbx_description
1 polymer ?
#
loop_
_entity_poly.entity_id
_entity_poly.type
_entity_poly.pdbx_seq_one_letter_code
_entity_poly.pdbx_strand_id
1 'polypeptide(L)'
;MPRGDDALDLTRMVEYCVQHPVEGWEYPKDYEKLLGLLGGPQTVTPEHVDRAAFKRWEGVVPLPPRPRPDALTVGRRKNKKSMGSAEDETPAPQPGRKRGMPRKRARLEEDADFAEDDQEVRAAREEIEERINAASDSAAPTYIHGLAHWVAPPSLTEEPSDARIICVFEEEGCLEETDPFSAYAFLGPRDSPPYRPLHRIDHPLTSDISGWAENLRWAAEQTATFRTGGWNESPEHMERIHRIRVEQKWVSMEWLDAYPTIEQSLTRDSDTEPVA
;
A
#
# COMPACT_ATOMS: atom_id res chain seq x y z
N MET A 1 15.17 0.95 -11.83
CA MET A 1 14.80 0.29 -13.10
C MET A 1 15.47 -1.06 -13.07
N PRO A 2 14.76 -2.17 -13.32
CA PRO A 2 15.40 -3.48 -13.41
C PRO A 2 16.51 -3.43 -14.46
N ARG A 3 17.65 -4.08 -14.18
CA ARG A 3 18.82 -4.09 -15.08
C ARG A 3 19.26 -5.53 -15.31
N GLY A 4 19.79 -5.80 -16.50
CA GLY A 4 20.26 -7.14 -16.86
C GLY A 4 19.15 -8.18 -16.75
N ASP A 5 19.43 -9.26 -16.01
CA ASP A 5 18.60 -10.48 -15.96
C ASP A 5 17.45 -10.43 -14.95
N ASP A 6 17.12 -9.25 -14.41
CA ASP A 6 16.07 -9.08 -13.39
C ASP A 6 14.66 -9.44 -13.85
N ALA A 7 14.37 -9.34 -15.15
CA ALA A 7 13.05 -9.65 -15.71
C ALA A 7 13.09 -10.13 -17.17
N LEU A 8 14.22 -10.73 -17.59
CA LEU A 8 14.39 -11.40 -18.89
C LEU A 8 13.88 -10.55 -20.06
N ASP A 9 12.81 -10.95 -20.75
CA ASP A 9 12.26 -10.25 -21.91
C ASP A 9 11.63 -8.90 -21.54
N LEU A 10 11.06 -8.77 -20.33
CA LEU A 10 10.37 -7.54 -19.91
C LEU A 10 11.34 -6.37 -19.80
N THR A 11 12.52 -6.59 -19.21
CA THR A 11 13.56 -5.55 -19.10
C THR A 11 13.97 -5.05 -20.47
N ARG A 12 14.23 -5.96 -21.41
CA ARG A 12 14.68 -5.65 -22.78
C ARG A 12 13.61 -4.88 -23.56
N MET A 13 12.33 -5.25 -23.42
CA MET A 13 11.24 -4.54 -24.07
C MET A 13 11.06 -3.11 -23.55
N VAL A 14 11.06 -2.94 -22.22
CA VAL A 14 10.93 -1.61 -21.61
C VAL A 14 12.13 -0.73 -21.98
N GLU A 15 13.35 -1.29 -21.93
CA GLU A 15 14.56 -0.59 -22.33
C GLU A 15 14.51 -0.17 -23.81
N TYR A 16 14.05 -1.05 -24.70
CA TYR A 16 13.90 -0.73 -26.12
C TYR A 16 12.93 0.44 -26.34
N CYS A 17 11.76 0.43 -25.71
CA CYS A 17 10.78 1.53 -25.81
C CYS A 17 11.35 2.86 -25.31
N VAL A 18 12.15 2.84 -24.24
CA VAL A 18 12.78 4.05 -23.68
C VAL A 18 13.89 4.58 -24.59
N GLN A 19 14.65 3.69 -25.24
CA GLN A 19 15.72 4.08 -26.17
C GLN A 19 15.19 4.53 -27.54
N HIS A 20 14.00 4.08 -27.96
CA HIS A 20 13.42 4.36 -29.28
C HIS A 20 12.06 5.08 -29.20
N PRO A 21 11.97 6.28 -28.59
CA PRO A 21 10.69 6.97 -28.37
C PRO A 21 10.02 7.44 -29.67
N VAL A 22 10.76 7.56 -30.77
CA VAL A 22 10.25 8.04 -32.06
C VAL A 22 9.53 6.92 -32.83
N GLU A 23 9.84 5.66 -32.55
CA GLU A 23 9.25 4.50 -33.25
C GLU A 23 7.83 4.18 -32.79
N GLY A 24 7.38 4.78 -31.68
CA GLY A 24 6.00 4.64 -31.20
C GLY A 24 5.67 3.28 -30.57
N TRP A 25 6.68 2.53 -30.13
CA TRP A 25 6.46 1.27 -29.43
C TRP A 25 5.78 1.48 -28.07
N GLU A 26 4.66 0.78 -27.85
CA GLU A 26 3.93 0.84 -26.58
C GLU A 26 3.93 -0.53 -25.89
N TYR A 27 4.70 -0.68 -24.81
CA TYR A 27 4.56 -1.83 -23.91
C TYR A 27 3.45 -1.57 -22.87
N PRO A 28 2.55 -2.52 -22.59
CA PRO A 28 2.53 -3.92 -23.03
C PRO A 28 1.75 -4.20 -24.34
N LYS A 29 1.22 -3.19 -25.04
CA LYS A 29 0.33 -3.39 -26.21
C LYS A 29 1.02 -4.09 -27.39
N ASP A 30 2.28 -3.75 -27.67
CA ASP A 30 3.04 -4.31 -28.79
C ASP A 30 3.97 -5.47 -28.37
N TYR A 31 3.61 -6.21 -27.31
CA TYR A 31 4.44 -7.28 -26.73
C TYR A 31 5.00 -8.26 -27.78
N GLU A 32 4.14 -8.89 -28.58
CA GLU A 32 4.55 -9.93 -29.54
C GLU A 32 5.47 -9.37 -30.63
N LYS A 33 5.20 -8.14 -31.09
CA LYS A 33 6.00 -7.49 -32.13
C LYS A 33 7.38 -7.09 -31.60
N LEU A 34 7.44 -6.53 -30.39
CA LEU A 34 8.69 -6.21 -29.70
C LEU A 34 9.50 -7.49 -29.46
N LEU A 35 8.85 -8.57 -29.03
CA LEU A 35 9.51 -9.85 -28.83
C LEU A 35 10.13 -10.37 -30.12
N GLY A 36 9.39 -10.35 -31.23
CA GLY A 36 9.90 -10.75 -32.54
C GLY A 36 11.06 -9.87 -33.02
N LEU A 37 10.95 -8.55 -32.84
CA LEU A 37 12.01 -7.59 -33.16
C LEU A 37 13.29 -7.83 -32.36
N LEU A 38 13.16 -8.21 -31.09
CA LEU A 38 14.25 -8.50 -30.16
C LEU A 38 14.83 -9.92 -30.30
N GLY A 39 14.44 -10.67 -31.34
CA GLY A 39 14.97 -12.01 -31.62
C GLY A 39 14.25 -13.15 -30.90
N GLY A 40 13.07 -12.91 -30.36
CA GLY A 40 12.22 -13.88 -29.68
C GLY A 40 12.49 -14.02 -28.18
N PRO A 41 11.80 -14.96 -27.51
CA PRO A 41 11.97 -15.25 -26.09
C PRO A 41 13.41 -15.65 -25.78
N GLN A 42 14.01 -15.01 -24.78
CA GLN A 42 15.33 -15.39 -24.32
C GLN A 42 15.28 -16.69 -23.50
N THR A 43 16.34 -17.49 -23.58
CA THR A 43 16.42 -18.73 -22.80
C THR A 43 16.66 -18.39 -21.32
N VAL A 44 15.83 -18.95 -20.44
CA VAL A 44 15.96 -18.77 -18.99
C VAL A 44 17.29 -19.37 -18.52
N THR A 45 18.17 -18.53 -17.98
CA THR A 45 19.41 -18.93 -17.31
C THR A 45 19.22 -18.94 -15.79
N PRO A 46 20.12 -19.59 -15.01
CA PRO A 46 20.08 -19.54 -13.56
C PRO A 46 20.13 -18.12 -12.95
N GLU A 47 20.58 -17.12 -13.70
CA GLU A 47 20.66 -15.72 -13.25
C GLU A 47 19.31 -15.00 -13.26
N HIS A 48 18.32 -15.60 -13.92
CA HIS A 48 16.94 -15.11 -14.00
C HIS A 48 16.04 -15.63 -12.87
N VAL A 49 16.56 -16.47 -11.97
CA VAL A 49 15.76 -16.94 -10.83
C VAL A 49 15.68 -15.87 -9.75
N ASP A 50 14.54 -15.77 -9.05
CA ASP A 50 14.30 -14.78 -7.99
C ASP A 50 15.43 -14.72 -6.96
N ARG A 51 16.04 -15.87 -6.64
CA ARG A 51 17.17 -15.93 -5.70
C ARG A 51 18.38 -15.13 -6.21
N ALA A 52 18.70 -15.23 -7.49
CA ALA A 52 19.78 -14.46 -8.10
C ALA A 52 19.41 -12.97 -8.17
N ALA A 53 18.15 -12.65 -8.47
CA ALA A 53 17.64 -11.28 -8.40
C ALA A 53 17.79 -10.70 -6.99
N PHE A 54 17.28 -11.33 -5.95
CA PHE A 54 17.41 -10.84 -4.57
C PHE A 54 18.86 -10.67 -4.15
N LYS A 55 19.74 -11.60 -4.51
CA LYS A 55 21.18 -11.46 -4.22
C LYS A 55 21.80 -10.22 -4.86
N ARG A 56 21.32 -9.78 -6.04
CA ARG A 56 21.78 -8.52 -6.67
C ARG A 56 21.27 -7.28 -5.95
N TRP A 57 20.12 -7.37 -5.28
CA TRP A 57 19.50 -6.27 -4.55
C TRP A 57 19.91 -6.21 -3.08
N GLU A 58 20.54 -7.28 -2.56
CA GLU A 58 21.15 -7.34 -1.23
C GLU A 58 22.32 -6.34 -1.16
N GLY A 59 22.08 -5.18 -0.53
CA GLY A 59 23.04 -4.07 -0.44
C GLY A 59 22.73 -2.85 -1.30
N VAL A 60 21.73 -2.92 -2.19
CA VAL A 60 21.25 -1.72 -2.91
C VAL A 60 20.38 -0.91 -1.97
N VAL A 61 20.91 0.22 -1.48
CA VAL A 61 20.13 1.17 -0.68
C VAL A 61 19.00 1.72 -1.55
N PRO A 62 17.72 1.54 -1.18
CA PRO A 62 16.62 2.10 -1.95
C PRO A 62 16.78 3.62 -1.97
N LEU A 63 16.59 4.23 -3.16
CA LEU A 63 16.58 5.68 -3.26
C LEU A 63 15.53 6.23 -2.29
N PRO A 64 15.82 7.35 -1.60
CA PRO A 64 14.84 7.97 -0.73
C PRO A 64 13.54 8.21 -1.51
N PRO A 65 12.38 8.03 -0.89
CA PRO A 65 11.11 8.22 -1.55
C PRO A 65 11.10 9.60 -2.20
N ARG A 66 10.79 9.66 -3.51
CA ARG A 66 10.69 10.96 -4.19
C ARG A 66 9.67 11.80 -3.41
N PRO A 67 9.98 13.06 -3.09
CA PRO A 67 9.00 13.95 -2.49
C PRO A 67 7.78 13.93 -3.38
N ARG A 68 6.62 13.59 -2.81
CA ARG A 68 5.36 13.59 -3.55
C ARG A 68 5.24 15.00 -4.14
N PRO A 69 5.09 15.15 -5.47
CA PRO A 69 4.85 16.46 -6.02
C PRO A 69 3.62 17.00 -5.32
N ASP A 70 3.76 18.16 -4.65
CA ASP A 70 2.66 18.83 -3.97
C ASP A 70 1.45 18.79 -4.90
N ALA A 71 0.34 18.28 -4.39
CA ALA A 71 -0.91 18.06 -5.14
C ALA A 71 -1.57 19.36 -5.66
N LEU A 72 -0.81 20.47 -5.70
CA LEU A 72 -1.27 21.82 -5.98
C LEU A 72 -1.23 22.21 -7.48
N THR A 73 -0.77 21.34 -8.40
CA THR A 73 -0.64 21.76 -9.83
C THR A 73 -1.11 20.77 -10.89
N VAL A 74 -1.82 19.67 -10.56
CA VAL A 74 -2.49 18.89 -11.62
C VAL A 74 -3.82 19.56 -11.97
N GLY A 75 -3.75 20.47 -12.93
CA GLY A 75 -4.89 21.07 -13.58
C GLY A 75 -5.90 20.00 -14.02
N ARG A 76 -7.07 20.05 -13.39
CA ARG A 76 -8.29 19.29 -13.65
C ARG A 76 -8.61 19.25 -15.16
N ARG A 77 -8.10 18.24 -15.87
CA ARG A 77 -8.52 17.93 -17.25
C ARG A 77 -9.96 17.44 -17.21
N LYS A 78 -10.87 18.28 -17.68
CA LYS A 78 -12.29 17.95 -17.87
C LYS A 78 -12.39 16.90 -18.99
N ASN A 79 -12.49 15.61 -18.62
CA ASN A 79 -12.81 14.57 -19.60
C ASN A 79 -14.27 14.69 -20.02
N LYS A 80 -14.44 15.01 -21.31
CA LYS A 80 -15.69 15.11 -22.02
C LYS A 80 -16.21 13.70 -22.31
N LYS A 81 -17.41 13.42 -21.81
CA LYS A 81 -18.21 12.20 -22.03
C LYS A 81 -18.31 11.88 -23.53
N SER A 82 -17.80 10.72 -23.94
CA SER A 82 -18.06 10.11 -25.25
C SER A 82 -18.96 8.90 -25.03
N MET A 83 -20.14 8.90 -25.66
CA MET A 83 -21.08 7.78 -25.70
C MET A 83 -20.75 6.83 -26.86
N GLY A 84 -21.07 5.56 -26.68
CA GLY A 84 -21.25 4.55 -27.74
C GLY A 84 -20.63 3.21 -27.33
N SER A 85 -21.36 2.27 -26.74
CA SER A 85 -22.26 1.27 -27.38
C SER A 85 -21.56 0.28 -28.29
N ALA A 86 -21.41 -0.98 -27.86
CA ALA A 86 -22.00 -2.17 -28.50
C ALA A 86 -21.41 -3.46 -27.87
N GLU A 87 -22.28 -4.44 -27.78
CA GLU A 87 -22.13 -5.78 -27.22
C GLU A 87 -21.12 -6.64 -28.01
N ASP A 88 -20.40 -7.53 -27.32
CA ASP A 88 -20.03 -8.82 -27.90
C ASP A 88 -19.84 -9.86 -26.78
N GLU A 89 -20.57 -10.97 -26.88
CA GLU A 89 -20.53 -12.10 -25.96
C GLU A 89 -19.38 -13.04 -26.36
N THR A 90 -18.56 -13.45 -25.40
CA THR A 90 -17.67 -14.61 -25.58
C THR A 90 -17.57 -15.42 -24.28
N PRO A 91 -17.73 -16.76 -24.31
CA PRO A 91 -17.72 -17.57 -23.10
C PRO A 91 -16.37 -18.26 -22.81
N ALA A 92 -16.03 -18.30 -21.52
CA ALA A 92 -15.23 -19.30 -20.76
C ALA A 92 -13.68 -19.30 -20.98
N PRO A 93 -12.85 -19.58 -19.93
CA PRO A 93 -12.74 -20.94 -19.37
C PRO A 93 -12.54 -21.05 -17.83
N GLN A 94 -12.67 -22.30 -17.36
CA GLN A 94 -12.69 -22.74 -15.96
C GLN A 94 -11.34 -22.64 -15.21
N PRO A 95 -11.33 -22.40 -13.88
CA PRO A 95 -10.11 -22.41 -13.09
C PRO A 95 -9.64 -23.83 -12.73
N GLY A 96 -8.42 -24.14 -13.15
CA GLY A 96 -7.72 -25.40 -12.94
C GLY A 96 -7.25 -25.62 -11.49
N ARG A 97 -7.17 -26.91 -11.15
CA ARG A 97 -6.84 -27.50 -9.85
C ARG A 97 -5.41 -27.16 -9.38
N LYS A 98 -5.29 -26.66 -8.15
CA LYS A 98 -4.00 -26.44 -7.44
C LYS A 98 -3.38 -27.79 -7.04
N ARG A 99 -2.22 -28.13 -7.60
CA ARG A 99 -1.38 -29.26 -7.19
C ARG A 99 -0.40 -28.80 -6.11
N GLY A 100 -0.40 -29.49 -4.97
CA GLY A 100 0.52 -29.25 -3.85
C GLY A 100 1.97 -29.57 -4.21
N MET A 101 2.88 -28.72 -3.72
CA MET A 101 4.33 -28.86 -3.97
C MET A 101 5.06 -29.24 -2.65
N PRO A 102 5.99 -30.21 -2.68
CA PRO A 102 6.66 -30.70 -1.48
C PRO A 102 7.84 -29.78 -1.09
N ARG A 103 7.90 -29.41 0.19
CA ARG A 103 9.02 -28.67 0.78
C ARG A 103 10.20 -29.63 1.05
N LYS A 104 11.29 -29.50 0.29
CA LYS A 104 12.61 -30.03 0.66
C LYS A 104 13.52 -28.86 1.05
N ARG A 105 13.82 -28.76 2.34
CA ARG A 105 14.86 -27.88 2.89
C ARG A 105 16.22 -28.47 2.51
N ALA A 106 16.96 -27.80 1.63
CA ALA A 106 18.37 -28.06 1.41
C ALA A 106 19.17 -27.10 2.31
N ARG A 107 19.94 -27.70 3.21
CA ARG A 107 20.94 -27.09 4.08
C ARG A 107 22.08 -26.59 3.18
N LEU A 108 22.27 -25.28 3.12
CA LEU A 108 23.39 -24.67 2.41
C LEU A 108 24.54 -24.53 3.41
N GLU A 109 25.70 -25.09 3.06
CA GLU A 109 26.96 -24.86 3.75
C GLU A 109 27.50 -23.49 3.31
N GLU A 110 27.80 -22.66 4.31
CA GLU A 110 28.42 -21.34 4.19
C GLU A 110 29.93 -21.52 4.11
N ASP A 111 30.54 -21.13 3.00
CA ASP A 111 31.99 -20.94 2.89
C ASP A 111 32.23 -19.83 1.87
N ALA A 112 32.49 -18.61 2.35
CA ALA A 112 33.19 -17.58 1.62
C ALA A 112 33.68 -16.50 2.60
N ASP A 113 34.91 -16.68 3.09
CA ASP A 113 35.70 -15.67 3.81
C ASP A 113 35.99 -14.48 2.87
N PHE A 114 35.09 -13.51 2.83
CA PHE A 114 35.36 -12.17 2.30
C PHE A 114 35.83 -11.29 3.46
N ALA A 115 37.15 -11.23 3.64
CA ALA A 115 37.80 -10.23 4.47
C ALA A 115 37.77 -8.88 3.73
N GLU A 116 36.60 -8.25 3.67
CA GLU A 116 36.49 -6.83 3.33
C GLU A 116 36.91 -5.97 4.53
N ASP A 117 37.47 -4.81 4.23
CA ASP A 117 38.18 -3.90 5.13
C ASP A 117 37.27 -3.42 6.27
N ASP A 118 37.36 -4.14 7.40
CA ASP A 118 36.54 -4.04 8.62
C ASP A 118 36.54 -2.62 9.23
N GLN A 119 37.49 -1.77 8.82
CA GLN A 119 37.65 -0.41 9.32
C GLN A 119 36.70 0.60 8.66
N GLU A 120 36.42 0.48 7.36
CA GLU A 120 35.52 1.40 6.64
C GLU A 120 34.06 1.15 7.03
N VAL A 121 33.69 -0.13 7.17
CA VAL A 121 32.35 -0.54 7.63
C VAL A 121 32.10 -0.08 9.07
N ARG A 122 33.12 -0.14 9.94
CA ARG A 122 33.00 0.32 11.33
C ARG A 122 32.83 1.84 11.42
N ALA A 123 33.60 2.62 10.65
CA ALA A 123 33.47 4.07 10.62
C ALA A 123 32.10 4.52 10.09
N ALA A 124 31.60 3.90 9.02
CA ALA A 124 30.27 4.20 8.48
C ALA A 124 29.15 3.87 9.48
N ARG A 125 29.30 2.79 10.26
CA ARG A 125 28.34 2.42 11.30
C ARG A 125 28.33 3.41 12.46
N GLU A 126 29.49 3.86 12.92
CA GLU A 126 29.62 4.88 13.97
C GLU A 126 29.02 6.22 13.54
N GLU A 127 29.24 6.67 12.30
CA GLU A 127 28.64 7.92 11.79
C GLU A 127 27.10 7.82 11.72
N ILE A 128 26.56 6.68 11.28
CA ILE A 128 25.11 6.46 11.24
C ILE A 128 24.53 6.47 12.66
N GLU A 129 25.19 5.81 13.60
CA GLU A 129 24.76 5.72 15.00
C GLU A 129 24.83 7.09 15.70
N GLU A 130 25.86 7.90 15.44
CA GLU A 130 25.97 9.27 15.95
C GLU A 130 24.88 10.18 15.37
N ARG A 131 24.52 10.04 14.09
CA ARG A 131 23.41 10.79 13.47
C ARG A 131 22.04 10.36 14.02
N ILE A 132 21.84 9.08 14.32
CA ILE A 132 20.64 8.58 14.97
C ILE A 132 20.53 9.14 16.40
N ASN A 133 21.63 9.11 17.15
CA ASN A 133 21.67 9.64 18.52
C ASN A 133 21.47 11.16 18.57
N ALA A 134 22.12 11.93 17.68
CA ALA A 134 21.94 13.37 17.60
C ALA A 134 20.52 13.78 17.18
N ALA A 135 19.84 12.96 16.37
CA ALA A 135 18.42 13.16 16.05
C ALA A 135 17.50 12.78 17.22
N SER A 136 17.95 11.88 18.11
CA SER A 136 17.20 11.44 19.28
C SER A 136 17.11 12.50 20.39
N ASP A 137 18.08 13.42 20.48
CA ASP A 137 18.08 14.51 21.48
C ASP A 137 17.14 15.67 21.11
N SER A 138 16.65 15.71 19.87
CA SER A 138 15.58 16.63 19.47
C SER A 138 14.24 16.05 19.89
N ALA A 139 13.85 16.26 21.15
CA ALA A 139 12.54 15.89 21.72
C ALA A 139 11.43 16.01 20.66
N ALA A 140 11.01 14.86 20.12
CA ALA A 140 10.00 14.84 19.08
C ALA A 140 8.74 15.47 19.67
N PRO A 141 8.14 16.47 19.00
CA PRO A 141 6.99 17.16 19.57
C PRO A 141 5.92 16.14 19.92
N THR A 142 5.55 16.08 21.22
CA THR A 142 4.50 15.19 21.72
C THR A 142 3.25 15.44 20.88
N TYR A 143 2.80 14.40 20.19
CA TYR A 143 1.63 14.53 19.36
C TYR A 143 0.41 14.80 20.23
N ILE A 144 -0.25 15.95 20.02
CA ILE A 144 -1.49 16.29 20.71
C ILE A 144 -2.64 15.82 19.81
N HIS A 145 -3.41 14.86 20.29
CA HIS A 145 -4.62 14.38 19.61
C HIS A 145 -5.58 15.55 19.35
N GLY A 146 -5.74 15.92 18.08
CA GLY A 146 -6.68 16.97 17.67
C GLY A 146 -8.11 16.54 17.93
N LEU A 147 -8.90 17.38 18.61
CA LEU A 147 -10.33 17.11 18.80
C LEU A 147 -11.04 17.05 17.44
N ALA A 148 -11.87 16.03 17.24
CA ALA A 148 -12.69 15.94 16.05
C ALA A 148 -13.66 17.14 15.99
N HIS A 149 -13.52 17.98 14.97
CA HIS A 149 -14.49 19.03 14.70
C HIS A 149 -15.61 18.47 13.83
N TRP A 150 -16.84 18.93 14.06
CA TRP A 150 -17.98 18.53 13.23
C TRP A 150 -17.76 18.91 11.77
N VAL A 151 -17.97 17.96 10.86
CA VAL A 151 -17.94 18.21 9.42
C VAL A 151 -19.14 17.57 8.73
N ALA A 152 -19.87 18.36 7.95
CA ALA A 152 -20.98 17.88 7.13
C ALA A 152 -20.49 17.03 5.93
N PRO A 153 -21.18 15.94 5.59
CA PRO A 153 -20.89 15.17 4.38
C PRO A 153 -21.14 16.00 3.10
N PRO A 154 -20.37 15.78 2.00
CA PRO A 154 -20.45 16.60 0.78
C PRO A 154 -21.82 16.64 0.12
N SER A 155 -22.59 15.56 0.20
CA SER A 155 -23.95 15.48 -0.29
C SER A 155 -24.76 14.42 0.48
N LEU A 156 -26.07 14.66 0.66
CA LEU A 156 -26.99 13.65 1.16
C LEU A 156 -27.14 12.57 0.09
N THR A 157 -26.32 11.53 0.19
CA THR A 157 -26.48 10.33 -0.65
C THR A 157 -27.59 9.50 -0.04
N GLU A 158 -28.56 9.05 -0.85
CA GLU A 158 -29.53 8.06 -0.39
C GLU A 158 -28.79 6.82 0.10
N GLU A 159 -28.98 6.46 1.36
CA GLU A 159 -28.35 5.27 1.91
C GLU A 159 -28.93 4.02 1.23
N PRO A 160 -28.08 3.14 0.69
CA PRO A 160 -28.56 1.91 0.09
C PRO A 160 -29.24 1.03 1.16
N SER A 161 -30.27 0.31 0.74
CA SER A 161 -30.94 -0.64 1.64
C SER A 161 -30.01 -1.80 2.00
N ASP A 162 -30.20 -2.35 3.20
CA ASP A 162 -29.42 -3.50 3.70
C ASP A 162 -29.49 -4.68 2.75
N ALA A 163 -30.69 -4.96 2.22
CA ALA A 163 -30.87 -6.01 1.22
C ALA A 163 -29.96 -5.82 -0.01
N ARG A 164 -29.74 -4.58 -0.44
CA ARG A 164 -28.87 -4.29 -1.59
C ARG A 164 -27.39 -4.47 -1.25
N ILE A 165 -26.98 -4.13 -0.03
CA ILE A 165 -25.61 -4.38 0.45
C ILE A 165 -25.38 -5.90 0.58
N ILE A 166 -26.34 -6.63 1.16
CA ILE A 166 -26.27 -8.08 1.34
C ILE A 166 -26.14 -8.79 -0.01
N CYS A 167 -26.99 -8.48 -1.00
CA CYS A 167 -26.89 -9.10 -2.32
C CYS A 167 -25.51 -8.90 -2.96
N VAL A 168 -24.94 -7.71 -2.83
CA VAL A 168 -23.61 -7.41 -3.38
C VAL A 168 -22.48 -8.09 -2.60
N PHE A 169 -22.65 -8.24 -1.29
CA PHE A 169 -21.71 -9.02 -0.47
C PHE A 169 -21.73 -10.50 -0.83
N GLU A 170 -22.89 -11.08 -1.13
CA GLU A 170 -22.98 -12.48 -1.61
C GLU A 170 -22.28 -12.69 -2.96
N GLU A 171 -22.23 -11.65 -3.82
CA GLU A 171 -21.60 -11.70 -5.14
C GLU A 171 -20.09 -11.42 -5.10
N GLU A 172 -19.66 -10.42 -4.33
CA GLU A 172 -18.30 -9.86 -4.38
C GLU A 172 -17.52 -10.00 -3.06
N GLY A 173 -18.17 -10.44 -1.98
CA GLY A 173 -17.60 -10.45 -0.64
C GLY A 173 -16.38 -11.38 -0.47
N CYS A 174 -15.54 -11.06 0.50
CA CYS A 174 -14.43 -11.90 0.92
C CYS A 174 -14.94 -13.18 1.57
N LEU A 175 -14.46 -14.34 1.13
CA LEU A 175 -14.89 -15.66 1.64
C LEU A 175 -14.58 -15.91 3.13
N GLU A 176 -13.67 -15.14 3.71
CA GLU A 176 -13.30 -15.24 5.13
C GLU A 176 -14.21 -14.41 6.04
N GLU A 177 -14.99 -13.50 5.46
CA GLU A 177 -15.91 -12.64 6.19
C GLU A 177 -17.33 -13.19 6.10
N THR A 178 -18.08 -13.09 7.20
CA THR A 178 -19.49 -13.50 7.24
C THR A 178 -20.45 -12.32 7.33
N ASP A 179 -19.95 -11.16 7.75
CA ASP A 179 -20.76 -9.96 7.94
C ASP A 179 -20.59 -9.00 6.75
N PRO A 180 -21.66 -8.63 6.02
CA PRO A 180 -21.59 -7.63 4.96
C PRO A 180 -21.15 -6.23 5.44
N PHE A 181 -21.22 -5.96 6.73
CA PHE A 181 -20.78 -4.71 7.36
C PHE A 181 -19.42 -4.82 8.06
N SER A 182 -18.73 -5.96 7.97
CA SER A 182 -17.34 -6.05 8.42
C SER A 182 -16.46 -5.03 7.67
N ALA A 183 -15.52 -4.39 8.37
CA ALA A 183 -14.54 -3.49 7.76
C ALA A 183 -13.74 -4.15 6.63
N TYR A 184 -13.69 -5.49 6.61
CA TYR A 184 -12.92 -6.29 5.65
C TYR A 184 -13.80 -7.12 4.72
N ALA A 185 -15.12 -6.92 4.75
CA ALA A 185 -16.09 -7.62 3.91
C ALA A 185 -15.72 -7.61 2.41
N PHE A 186 -15.03 -6.56 1.94
CA PHE A 186 -14.56 -6.40 0.56
C PHE A 186 -13.05 -6.17 0.48
N LEU A 187 -12.28 -6.59 1.50
CA LEU A 187 -10.84 -6.35 1.64
C LEU A 187 -10.45 -4.85 1.67
N GLY A 188 -11.39 -3.96 1.99
CA GLY A 188 -11.20 -2.51 2.02
C GLY A 188 -12.46 -1.73 1.61
N PRO A 189 -12.33 -0.44 1.25
CA PRO A 189 -13.44 0.33 0.69
C PRO A 189 -13.84 -0.22 -0.69
N ARG A 190 -15.13 -0.17 -1.02
CA ARG A 190 -15.63 -0.59 -2.34
C ARG A 190 -15.32 0.44 -3.41
N ASP A 191 -14.96 -0.05 -4.60
CA ASP A 191 -14.67 0.79 -5.78
C ASP A 191 -15.91 1.14 -6.61
N SER A 192 -17.06 0.49 -6.32
CA SER A 192 -18.30 0.61 -7.07
C SER A 192 -19.52 0.70 -6.14
N PRO A 193 -20.61 1.36 -6.56
CA PRO A 193 -21.84 1.40 -5.78
C PRO A 193 -22.51 0.01 -5.68
N PRO A 194 -23.36 -0.25 -4.67
CA PRO A 194 -23.76 0.64 -3.58
C PRO A 194 -22.67 0.81 -2.50
N TYR A 195 -22.34 2.04 -2.15
CA TYR A 195 -21.36 2.32 -1.09
C TYR A 195 -22.00 2.16 0.29
N ARG A 196 -21.36 1.40 1.19
CA ARG A 196 -21.87 1.23 2.55
C ARG A 196 -21.73 2.54 3.34
N PRO A 197 -22.71 2.90 4.18
CA PRO A 197 -22.56 4.04 5.09
C PRO A 197 -21.52 3.74 6.17
N LEU A 198 -20.50 4.59 6.32
CA LEU A 198 -19.32 4.28 7.15
C LEU A 198 -19.66 4.05 8.62
N HIS A 199 -20.67 4.75 9.14
CA HIS A 199 -21.11 4.61 10.53
C HIS A 199 -21.78 3.27 10.87
N ARG A 200 -22.07 2.45 9.85
CA ARG A 200 -22.64 1.11 10.00
C ARG A 200 -21.62 0.01 9.77
N ILE A 201 -20.41 0.35 9.32
CA ILE A 201 -19.32 -0.60 9.15
C ILE A 201 -18.68 -0.83 10.52
N ASP A 202 -18.37 -2.08 10.83
CA ASP A 202 -17.72 -2.45 12.08
C ASP A 202 -16.36 -1.76 12.26
N HIS A 203 -15.92 -1.66 13.51
CA HIS A 203 -14.60 -1.13 13.81
C HIS A 203 -13.50 -2.00 13.18
N PRO A 204 -12.50 -1.38 12.51
CA PRO A 204 -11.35 -2.11 11.98
C PRO A 204 -10.51 -2.72 13.11
N LEU A 205 -9.65 -3.69 12.76
CA LEU A 205 -8.71 -4.29 13.72
C LEU A 205 -7.82 -3.21 14.35
N THR A 206 -7.51 -3.33 15.64
CA THR A 206 -6.71 -2.33 16.35
C THR A 206 -5.28 -2.21 15.82
N SER A 207 -4.73 -3.28 15.23
CA SER A 207 -3.43 -3.26 14.57
C SER A 207 -3.46 -2.61 13.18
N ASP A 208 -4.64 -2.42 12.60
CA ASP A 208 -4.80 -1.80 11.29
C ASP A 208 -4.86 -0.27 11.44
N ILE A 209 -3.75 0.36 11.05
CA ILE A 209 -3.56 1.81 11.04
C ILE A 209 -3.55 2.36 9.61
N SER A 210 -4.11 1.62 8.66
CA SER A 210 -4.25 2.04 7.27
C SER A 210 -5.15 3.27 7.13
N GLY A 211 -5.04 3.97 6.00
CA GLY A 211 -5.91 5.11 5.70
C GLY A 211 -7.41 4.75 5.68
N TRP A 212 -7.74 3.50 5.33
CA TRP A 212 -9.09 2.94 5.41
C TRP A 212 -9.59 2.87 6.86
N ALA A 213 -8.83 2.19 7.71
CA ALA A 213 -9.18 2.02 9.12
C ALA A 213 -9.32 3.36 9.84
N GLU A 214 -8.40 4.29 9.59
CA GLU A 214 -8.49 5.63 10.19
C GLU A 214 -9.68 6.45 9.70
N ASN A 215 -10.09 6.30 8.44
CA ASN A 215 -11.31 6.94 7.93
C ASN A 215 -12.57 6.39 8.62
N LEU A 216 -12.62 5.07 8.87
CA LEU A 216 -13.72 4.44 9.60
C LEU A 216 -13.79 4.94 11.04
N ARG A 217 -12.67 4.95 11.76
CA ARG A 217 -12.61 5.44 13.14
C ARG A 217 -13.04 6.90 13.24
N TRP A 218 -12.56 7.76 12.33
CA TRP A 218 -12.99 9.16 12.28
C TRP A 218 -14.49 9.29 12.03
N ALA A 219 -15.03 8.52 11.07
CA ALA A 219 -16.47 8.57 10.77
C ALA A 219 -17.31 8.09 11.96
N ALA A 220 -16.87 7.02 12.65
CA ALA A 220 -17.51 6.52 13.86
C ALA A 220 -17.49 7.58 14.98
N GLU A 221 -16.37 8.29 15.18
CA GLU A 221 -16.28 9.39 16.16
C GLU A 221 -17.22 10.55 15.80
N GLN A 222 -17.32 10.94 14.51
CA GLN A 222 -18.28 11.95 14.08
C GLN A 222 -19.73 11.56 14.37
N THR A 223 -20.09 10.29 14.14
CA THR A 223 -21.43 9.79 14.46
C THR A 223 -21.66 9.73 15.97
N ALA A 224 -20.69 9.25 16.75
CA ALA A 224 -20.81 9.17 18.20
C ALA A 224 -20.94 10.55 18.87
N THR A 225 -20.12 11.51 18.44
CA THR A 225 -20.02 12.85 19.06
C THR A 225 -21.10 13.79 18.55
N PHE A 226 -21.39 13.79 17.25
CA PHE A 226 -22.26 14.78 16.61
C PHE A 226 -23.53 14.19 15.98
N ARG A 227 -23.76 12.87 16.11
CA ARG A 227 -24.90 12.17 15.48
C ARG A 227 -25.00 12.41 13.97
N THR A 228 -23.85 12.55 13.32
CA THR A 228 -23.75 12.82 11.88
C THR A 228 -23.69 11.51 11.11
N GLY A 229 -24.57 11.35 10.13
CA GLY A 229 -24.56 10.24 9.16
C GLY A 229 -24.14 10.72 7.76
N GLY A 230 -24.40 9.90 6.73
CA GLY A 230 -24.22 10.29 5.32
C GLY A 230 -22.80 10.15 4.74
N TRP A 231 -21.78 9.90 5.56
CA TRP A 231 -20.49 9.44 5.06
C TRP A 231 -20.59 7.98 4.57
N ASN A 232 -19.94 7.66 3.46
CA ASN A 232 -19.99 6.34 2.82
C ASN A 232 -18.65 6.00 2.18
N GLU A 233 -18.51 4.78 1.66
CA GLU A 233 -17.28 4.25 1.08
C GLU A 233 -16.86 4.85 -0.26
N SER A 234 -17.63 5.78 -0.83
CA SER A 234 -17.29 6.33 -2.15
C SER A 234 -15.89 6.96 -2.14
N PRO A 235 -15.11 6.83 -3.23
CA PRO A 235 -13.77 7.41 -3.31
C PRO A 235 -13.73 8.91 -2.99
N GLU A 236 -14.79 9.64 -3.36
CA GLU A 236 -14.93 11.07 -3.04
C GLU A 236 -15.02 11.32 -1.53
N HIS A 237 -15.86 10.56 -0.81
CA HIS A 237 -15.99 10.67 0.64
C HIS A 237 -14.70 10.26 1.35
N MET A 238 -14.08 9.16 0.92
CA MET A 238 -12.85 8.64 1.51
C MET A 238 -11.68 9.63 1.41
N GLU A 239 -11.50 10.23 0.23
CA GLU A 239 -10.48 11.24 0.01
C GLU A 239 -10.80 12.55 0.76
N ARG A 240 -12.08 12.89 0.93
CA ARG A 240 -12.48 14.07 1.68
C ARG A 240 -12.20 13.91 3.18
N ILE A 241 -12.53 12.74 3.76
CA ILE A 241 -12.24 12.43 5.17
C ILE A 241 -10.74 12.45 5.42
N HIS A 242 -9.94 11.83 4.53
CA HIS A 242 -8.49 11.86 4.65
C HIS A 242 -7.94 13.29 4.72
N ARG A 243 -8.38 14.18 3.81
CA ARG A 243 -7.99 15.60 3.84
C ARG A 243 -8.37 16.29 5.14
N ILE A 244 -9.58 16.04 5.65
CA ILE A 244 -10.05 16.62 6.92
C ILE A 244 -9.19 16.15 8.08
N ARG A 245 -8.85 14.85 8.17
CA ARG A 245 -7.99 14.30 9.23
C ARG A 245 -6.62 14.96 9.22
N VAL A 246 -6.02 15.13 8.05
CA VAL A 246 -4.73 15.82 7.90
C VAL A 246 -4.83 17.28 8.32
N GLU A 247 -5.86 18.01 7.88
CA GLU A 247 -6.08 19.42 8.24
C GLU A 247 -6.31 19.61 9.75
N GLN A 248 -7.05 18.70 10.39
CA GLN A 248 -7.35 18.73 11.82
C GLN A 248 -6.24 18.16 12.70
N LYS A 249 -5.20 17.55 12.11
CA LYS A 249 -4.22 16.73 12.83
C LYS A 249 -4.94 15.71 13.72
N TRP A 250 -5.90 15.02 13.13
CA TRP A 250 -6.64 13.94 13.78
C TRP A 250 -6.01 12.60 13.39
N VAL A 251 -5.76 11.74 14.38
CA VAL A 251 -5.36 10.34 14.24
C VAL A 251 -6.03 9.55 15.37
N SER A 252 -6.31 8.27 15.15
CA SER A 252 -6.91 7.43 16.18
C SER A 252 -5.98 7.15 17.37
N MET A 253 -6.55 6.61 18.46
CA MET A 253 -5.76 6.13 19.60
C MET A 253 -4.89 4.94 19.21
N GLU A 254 -5.39 4.05 18.37
CA GLU A 254 -4.65 2.89 17.86
C GLU A 254 -3.41 3.29 17.06
N TRP A 255 -3.49 4.39 16.32
CA TRP A 255 -2.33 4.96 15.65
C TRP A 255 -1.28 5.46 16.66
N LEU A 256 -1.71 6.12 17.74
CA LEU A 256 -0.81 6.59 18.80
C LEU A 256 -0.18 5.44 19.58
N ASP A 257 -0.92 4.36 19.81
CA ASP A 257 -0.42 3.16 20.48
C ASP A 257 0.58 2.39 19.62
N ALA A 258 0.39 2.35 18.30
CA ALA A 258 1.30 1.70 17.35
C ALA A 258 2.60 2.49 17.12
N TYR A 259 2.53 3.81 17.27
CA TYR A 259 3.67 4.73 17.18
C TYR A 259 3.86 5.47 18.51
N PRO A 260 4.23 4.76 19.59
CA PRO A 260 4.55 5.44 20.83
C PRO A 260 5.65 6.45 20.51
N THR A 261 5.41 7.70 20.91
CA THR A 261 6.42 8.76 20.75
C THR A 261 7.70 8.23 21.38
N ILE A 262 8.84 8.33 20.67
CA ILE A 262 10.13 7.71 21.03
C ILE A 262 10.48 7.94 22.52
N GLU A 263 10.06 9.06 23.09
CA GLU A 263 10.18 9.39 24.52
C GLU A 263 9.62 8.33 25.50
N GLN A 264 8.53 7.62 25.18
CA GLN A 264 7.95 6.61 26.08
C GLN A 264 8.75 5.30 26.10
N SER A 265 9.56 5.04 25.07
CA SER A 265 10.44 3.85 25.05
C SER A 265 11.72 4.05 25.86
N LEU A 266 12.23 5.29 25.93
CA LEU A 266 13.47 5.62 26.64
C LEU A 266 13.31 5.64 28.17
N THR A 267 12.11 5.94 28.69
CA THR A 267 11.87 5.97 30.15
C THR A 267 11.65 4.59 30.77
N ARG A 268 11.37 3.56 29.97
CA ARG A 268 11.06 2.21 30.47
C ARG A 268 12.30 1.36 30.73
N ASP A 269 13.42 1.66 30.08
CA ASP A 269 14.68 0.91 30.25
C ASP A 269 15.55 1.45 31.40
N SER A 270 15.28 2.66 31.91
CA SER A 270 16.03 3.26 33.01
C SER A 270 15.69 2.74 34.41
N ASP A 271 14.62 1.95 34.58
CA ASP A 271 14.16 1.47 35.89
C ASP A 271 14.56 0.01 36.20
N THR A 272 15.40 -0.62 35.37
CA THR A 272 15.96 -1.95 35.68
C THR A 272 17.27 -1.82 36.46
N GLU A 273 17.22 -1.29 37.69
CA GLU A 273 18.36 -1.41 38.60
C GLU A 273 18.49 -2.87 39.10
N PRO A 274 19.70 -3.44 39.09
CA PRO A 274 19.95 -4.76 39.68
C PRO A 274 19.86 -4.66 41.20
N VAL A 275 18.85 -5.29 41.79
CA VAL A 275 18.82 -5.58 43.23
C VAL A 275 19.96 -6.56 43.54
N ALA A 276 20.92 -6.10 44.34
CA ALA A 276 22.03 -6.88 44.87
C ALA A 276 21.63 -7.77 46.06
#